data_AF-A0A1C4SM15-F1
#
_entry.id   AF-A0A1C4SM15-F1
#
_cell.length_a   1.000
_cell.length_b   1.000
_cell.length_c   1.000
_cell.angle_alpha   90.00
_cell.angle_beta   90.00
_cell.angle_gamma   90.00
#
_symmetry.space_group_name_H-M   'P 1'
#
loop_
_entity.id
_entity.type
_entity.pdbx_description
1 polymer ?
#
loop_
_entity_poly.entity_id
_entity_poly.type
_entity_poly.pdbx_seq_one_letter_code
_entity_poly.pdbx_strand_id
1 'polypeptide(L)'
;MRTWRDRFADGGLDALADRRRCGRPRRFTPVQVAEVKALACQLPAETGTPLSRWSCPELAREVVARRIAGSISASTVRRWLRRDALKPWQYQSWIFIRDPDFRPKAARIKDLYARTFEGVPLGEGEYVISSDEKTSVQARCRCHPTLAPGQARAMRVNHKYRRGGALAYLAAYDVHRARIFGRCEPSTGIVPFMALVTQVMTIEPYASAKRVFWIVDNGSSHRGQAAADRLTKAFPNAVMVHTPIHASWTNQIEIFFSVVQRKVVAPNDFTNLD
;
A
#
# COMPACT_ATOMS: atom_id res chain seq x y z
N MET A 1 29.69 -41.22 -35.99
CA MET A 1 30.78 -40.22 -36.10
C MET A 1 30.53 -39.17 -37.17
N ARG A 2 30.11 -39.53 -38.40
CA ARG A 2 29.93 -38.59 -39.52
C ARG A 2 28.98 -37.41 -39.22
N THR A 3 27.78 -37.70 -38.70
CA THR A 3 26.74 -36.70 -38.38
C THR A 3 27.19 -35.60 -37.41
N TRP A 4 28.05 -35.92 -36.44
CA TRP A 4 28.54 -34.93 -35.47
C TRP A 4 29.71 -34.11 -36.03
N ARG A 5 30.55 -34.74 -36.86
CA ARG A 5 31.64 -34.04 -37.58
C ARG A 5 31.08 -33.06 -38.60
N ASP A 6 30.04 -33.45 -39.35
CA ASP A 6 29.38 -32.58 -40.32
C ASP A 6 28.71 -31.39 -39.62
N ARG A 7 27.99 -31.65 -38.50
CA ARG A 7 27.40 -30.58 -37.69
C ARG A 7 28.43 -29.62 -37.12
N PHE A 8 29.56 -30.13 -36.65
CA PHE A 8 30.66 -29.31 -36.15
C PHE A 8 31.28 -28.46 -37.27
N ALA A 9 31.46 -29.03 -38.47
CA ALA A 9 31.97 -28.30 -39.63
C ALA A 9 31.04 -27.15 -40.05
N ASP A 10 29.72 -27.35 -39.96
CA ASP A 10 28.72 -26.35 -40.38
C ASP A 10 28.46 -25.23 -39.36
N GLY A 11 28.65 -25.49 -38.05
CA GLY A 11 28.23 -24.54 -37.02
C GLY A 11 28.98 -24.60 -35.69
N GLY A 12 30.20 -25.16 -35.69
CA GLY A 12 31.11 -25.18 -34.54
C GLY A 12 30.55 -25.90 -33.32
N LEU A 13 30.96 -25.45 -32.13
CA LEU A 13 30.57 -26.05 -30.85
C LEU A 13 29.06 -25.92 -30.58
N ASP A 14 28.42 -24.81 -30.98
CA ASP A 14 26.97 -24.61 -30.78
C ASP A 14 26.13 -25.63 -31.56
N ALA A 15 26.61 -26.05 -32.74
CA ALA A 15 25.96 -27.08 -33.54
C ALA A 15 26.06 -28.49 -32.95
N LEU A 16 26.82 -28.69 -31.86
CA LEU A 16 26.84 -29.93 -31.09
C LEU A 16 25.76 -29.98 -30.01
N ALA A 17 25.06 -28.88 -29.73
CA ALA A 17 23.92 -28.88 -28.82
C ALA A 17 22.76 -29.76 -29.35
N ASP A 18 21.93 -30.25 -28.45
CA ASP A 18 20.74 -31.02 -28.85
C ASP A 18 19.82 -30.17 -29.74
N ARG A 19 19.46 -30.70 -30.91
CA ARG A 19 18.49 -30.03 -31.78
C ARG A 19 17.16 -29.93 -31.05
N ARG A 20 16.42 -28.85 -31.32
CA ARG A 20 15.08 -28.64 -30.77
C ARG A 20 14.20 -29.84 -31.11
N ARG A 21 13.89 -30.66 -30.11
CA ARG A 21 13.04 -31.84 -30.26
C ARG A 21 11.60 -31.40 -30.55
N CYS A 22 10.87 -32.17 -31.35
CA CYS A 22 9.43 -32.06 -31.47
C CYS A 22 8.81 -32.44 -30.11
N GLY A 23 8.63 -31.45 -29.24
CA GLY A 23 8.03 -31.69 -27.92
C GLY A 23 6.66 -32.36 -28.03
N ARG A 24 6.10 -32.78 -26.89
CA ARG A 24 4.77 -33.39 -26.82
C ARG A 24 3.73 -32.55 -27.60
N PRO A 25 2.90 -33.16 -28.47
CA PRO A 25 1.82 -32.46 -29.17
C PRO A 25 0.96 -31.64 -28.21
N ARG A 26 0.57 -30.44 -28.64
CA ARG A 26 -0.28 -29.55 -27.85
C ARG A 26 -1.66 -30.20 -27.66
N ARG A 27 -2.08 -30.35 -26.40
CA ARG A 27 -3.41 -30.88 -26.04
C ARG A 27 -4.52 -29.84 -26.04
N PHE A 28 -4.17 -28.56 -26.00
CA PHE A 28 -5.11 -27.44 -25.92
C PHE A 28 -4.83 -26.47 -27.06
N THR A 29 -5.90 -25.99 -27.70
CA THR A 29 -5.79 -25.00 -28.77
C THR A 29 -5.41 -23.64 -28.19
N PRO A 30 -4.81 -22.74 -29.00
CA PRO A 30 -4.57 -21.36 -28.58
C PRO A 30 -5.83 -20.64 -28.09
N VAL A 31 -6.98 -20.92 -28.70
CA VAL A 31 -8.29 -20.36 -28.32
C VAL A 31 -8.69 -20.79 -26.91
N GLN A 32 -8.61 -22.09 -26.61
CA GLN A 32 -8.91 -22.59 -25.26
C GLN A 32 -8.00 -21.95 -24.20
N VAL A 33 -6.71 -21.80 -24.50
CA VAL A 33 -5.77 -21.12 -23.59
C VAL A 33 -6.18 -19.66 -23.35
N ALA A 34 -6.62 -18.96 -24.40
CA ALA A 34 -7.08 -17.59 -24.30
C ALA A 34 -8.38 -17.48 -23.49
N GLU A 35 -9.34 -18.38 -23.69
CA GLU A 35 -10.60 -18.42 -22.93
C GLU A 35 -10.36 -18.68 -21.44
N VAL A 36 -9.45 -19.59 -21.09
CA VAL A 36 -9.07 -19.82 -19.68
C VAL A 36 -8.45 -18.57 -19.06
N LYS A 37 -7.65 -17.81 -19.81
CA LYS A 37 -7.07 -16.55 -19.34
C LYS A 37 -8.11 -15.45 -19.21
N ALA A 38 -9.02 -15.34 -20.16
CA ALA A 38 -10.13 -14.39 -20.11
C ALA A 38 -11.01 -14.66 -18.88
N LEU A 39 -11.34 -15.92 -18.61
CA LEU A 39 -12.08 -16.33 -17.41
C LEU A 39 -11.32 -15.98 -16.13
N ALA A 40 -10.01 -16.21 -16.09
CA ALA A 40 -9.16 -15.81 -14.97
C ALA A 40 -9.13 -14.28 -14.75
N CYS A 41 -9.38 -13.48 -15.78
CA CYS A 41 -9.44 -12.01 -15.70
C CYS A 41 -10.84 -11.46 -15.42
N GLN A 42 -11.86 -12.32 -15.29
CA GLN A 42 -13.22 -11.93 -14.90
C GLN A 42 -13.42 -12.08 -13.39
N LEU A 43 -14.33 -11.29 -12.83
CA LEU A 43 -14.73 -11.48 -11.44
C LEU A 43 -15.58 -12.76 -11.35
N PRO A 44 -15.32 -13.67 -10.39
CA PRO A 44 -16.12 -14.90 -10.30
C PRO A 44 -17.62 -14.67 -10.01
N ALA A 45 -17.99 -13.48 -9.49
CA ALA A 45 -19.39 -13.08 -9.34
C ALA A 45 -20.09 -12.87 -10.70
N GLU A 46 -19.36 -12.42 -11.73
CA GLU A 46 -19.87 -12.25 -13.11
C GLU A 46 -20.07 -13.61 -13.81
N THR A 47 -19.52 -14.68 -13.25
CA THR A 47 -19.60 -16.02 -13.82
C THR A 47 -20.70 -16.88 -13.20
N GLY A 48 -21.51 -16.31 -12.30
CA GLY A 48 -22.58 -17.03 -11.59
C GLY A 48 -22.07 -18.00 -10.52
N THR A 49 -20.80 -17.90 -10.13
CA THR A 49 -20.20 -18.77 -9.11
C THR A 49 -20.21 -18.09 -7.75
N PRO A 50 -20.41 -18.82 -6.64
CA PRO A 50 -20.36 -18.26 -5.29
C PRO A 50 -18.92 -18.08 -4.79
N LEU A 51 -18.02 -17.62 -5.66
CA LEU A 51 -16.61 -17.42 -5.38
C LEU A 51 -16.29 -15.92 -5.32
N SER A 52 -15.46 -15.52 -4.36
CA SER A 52 -14.94 -14.15 -4.30
C SER A 52 -13.67 -13.96 -5.14
N ARG A 53 -12.98 -15.06 -5.47
CA ARG A 53 -11.73 -15.08 -6.24
C ARG A 53 -11.51 -16.43 -6.89
N TRP A 54 -10.64 -16.48 -7.89
CA TRP A 54 -10.28 -17.72 -8.58
C TRP A 54 -9.04 -18.38 -8.00
N SER A 55 -9.12 -19.66 -7.66
CA SER A 55 -7.97 -20.56 -7.57
C SER A 55 -7.78 -21.38 -8.86
N CYS A 56 -6.58 -21.94 -9.08
CA CYS A 56 -6.35 -22.77 -10.27
C CYS A 56 -7.26 -24.02 -10.34
N PRO A 57 -7.57 -24.73 -9.23
CA PRO A 57 -8.55 -25.82 -9.26
C PRO A 57 -9.97 -25.36 -9.60
N GLU A 58 -10.41 -24.20 -9.09
CA GLU A 58 -11.72 -23.64 -9.43
C GLU A 58 -11.82 -23.27 -10.91
N LEU A 59 -10.80 -22.58 -11.44
CA LEU A 59 -10.74 -22.29 -12.87
C LEU A 59 -10.74 -23.56 -13.73
N ALA A 60 -10.01 -24.60 -13.31
CA ALA A 60 -10.02 -25.87 -14.04
C ALA A 60 -11.42 -26.51 -14.07
N ARG A 61 -12.16 -26.47 -12.95
CA ARG A 61 -13.56 -26.95 -12.90
C ARG A 61 -14.48 -26.10 -13.76
N GLU A 62 -14.36 -24.78 -13.68
CA GLU A 62 -15.20 -23.85 -14.43
C GLU A 62 -14.98 -23.98 -15.94
N VAL A 63 -13.73 -24.15 -16.38
CA VAL A 63 -13.38 -24.41 -17.78
C VAL A 63 -14.04 -25.68 -18.32
N VAL A 64 -14.13 -26.73 -17.50
CA VAL A 64 -14.85 -27.97 -17.86
C VAL A 64 -16.36 -27.75 -17.84
N ALA A 65 -16.90 -27.09 -16.81
CA ALA A 65 -18.32 -26.80 -16.69
C ALA A 65 -18.85 -25.96 -17.88
N ARG A 66 -18.07 -24.97 -18.32
CA ARG A 66 -18.35 -24.13 -19.50
C ARG A 66 -18.04 -24.81 -20.83
N ARG A 67 -17.58 -26.06 -20.82
CA ARG A 67 -17.21 -26.85 -22.01
C ARG A 67 -16.12 -26.21 -22.88
N ILE A 68 -15.30 -25.33 -22.31
CA ILE A 68 -14.12 -24.76 -22.98
C ILE A 68 -13.11 -25.86 -23.29
N ALA A 69 -12.92 -26.80 -22.35
CA ALA A 69 -12.14 -28.01 -22.58
C ALA A 69 -12.77 -29.21 -21.84
N GLY A 70 -12.74 -30.39 -22.46
CA GLY A 70 -13.30 -31.61 -21.85
C GLY A 70 -12.59 -32.06 -20.57
N SER A 71 -11.31 -31.75 -20.43
CA SER A 71 -10.57 -31.89 -19.17
C SER A 71 -9.37 -30.97 -19.14
N ILE A 72 -9.03 -30.44 -17.97
CA ILE A 72 -7.81 -29.66 -17.77
C ILE A 72 -7.33 -29.81 -16.32
N SER A 73 -6.02 -29.91 -16.11
CA SER A 73 -5.45 -29.96 -14.77
C SER A 73 -5.19 -28.54 -14.22
N ALA A 74 -5.38 -28.37 -12.91
CA ALA A 74 -5.05 -27.13 -12.21
C ALA A 74 -3.58 -26.70 -12.42
N SER A 75 -2.65 -27.66 -12.56
CA SER A 75 -1.24 -27.39 -12.87
C SER A 75 -1.04 -26.81 -14.27
N THR A 76 -1.89 -27.20 -15.24
CA THR A 76 -1.87 -26.62 -16.59
C THR A 76 -2.36 -25.18 -16.56
N VAL A 77 -3.48 -24.93 -15.88
CA VAL A 77 -4.00 -23.56 -15.64
C VAL A 77 -2.92 -22.71 -14.96
N ARG A 78 -2.33 -23.19 -13.85
CA ARG A 78 -1.25 -22.49 -13.13
C ARG A 78 -0.09 -22.12 -14.04
N ARG A 79 0.35 -23.04 -14.91
CA ARG A 79 1.45 -22.79 -15.84
C ARG A 79 1.11 -21.72 -16.87
N TRP A 80 -0.12 -21.69 -17.38
CA TRP A 80 -0.56 -20.66 -18.31
C TRP A 80 -0.66 -19.29 -17.63
N LEU A 81 -1.25 -19.24 -16.44
CA LEU A 81 -1.36 -17.99 -15.68
C LEU A 81 0.02 -17.47 -15.26
N ARG A 82 0.94 -18.34 -14.83
CA ARG A 82 2.32 -17.96 -14.49
C ARG A 82 3.07 -17.36 -15.67
N ARG A 83 2.91 -17.91 -16.88
CA ARG A 83 3.56 -17.41 -18.10
C ARG A 83 3.17 -15.96 -18.40
N ASP A 84 1.95 -15.59 -18.03
CA ASP A 84 1.37 -14.27 -18.29
C ASP A 84 1.30 -13.40 -17.02
N ALA A 85 1.97 -13.81 -15.94
CA ALA A 85 1.93 -13.15 -14.63
C ALA A 85 0.52 -12.92 -14.03
N LEU A 86 -0.48 -13.68 -14.47
CA LEU A 86 -1.85 -13.62 -13.97
C LEU A 86 -1.97 -14.31 -12.61
N LYS A 87 -2.57 -13.62 -11.64
CA LYS A 87 -2.72 -14.10 -10.25
C LYS A 87 -4.12 -13.77 -9.72
N PRO A 88 -5.19 -14.39 -10.26
CA PRO A 88 -6.57 -14.03 -9.92
C PRO A 88 -7.00 -14.42 -8.50
N TRP A 89 -6.13 -15.09 -7.75
CA TRP A 89 -6.27 -15.32 -6.30
C TRP A 89 -5.72 -14.17 -5.44
N GLN A 90 -5.00 -13.22 -6.04
CA GLN A 90 -4.48 -12.03 -5.37
C GLN A 90 -5.42 -10.85 -5.60
N TYR A 91 -5.50 -9.97 -4.61
CA TYR A 91 -6.23 -8.71 -4.71
C TYR A 91 -5.44 -7.63 -3.98
N GLN A 92 -5.67 -6.38 -4.39
CA GLN A 92 -5.19 -5.18 -3.71
C GLN A 92 -6.33 -4.16 -3.70
N SER A 93 -6.40 -3.37 -2.64
CA SER A 93 -7.24 -2.18 -2.64
C SER A 93 -6.62 -1.15 -3.59
N TRP A 94 -7.43 -0.52 -4.42
CA TRP A 94 -7.03 0.56 -5.31
C TRP A 94 -7.95 1.76 -5.11
N ILE A 95 -7.42 2.96 -5.30
CA ILE A 95 -8.18 4.20 -5.19
C ILE A 95 -8.15 4.94 -6.52
N PHE A 96 -9.33 5.38 -6.99
CA PHE A 96 -9.42 6.25 -8.16
C PHE A 96 -9.15 7.69 -7.73
N ILE A 97 -8.23 8.36 -8.41
CA ILE A 97 -8.06 9.79 -8.29
C ILE A 97 -9.32 10.45 -8.85
N ARG A 98 -10.01 11.26 -8.04
CA ARG A 98 -11.22 11.98 -8.46
C ARG A 98 -11.10 13.50 -8.39
N ASP A 99 -9.97 14.01 -7.89
CA ASP A 99 -9.74 15.44 -7.79
C ASP A 99 -9.49 16.04 -9.19
N PRO A 100 -10.34 16.95 -9.69
CA PRO A 100 -10.11 17.61 -10.98
C PRO A 100 -8.79 18.40 -10.98
N ASP A 101 -8.36 18.88 -9.81
CA ASP A 101 -7.14 19.65 -9.60
C ASP A 101 -5.98 18.78 -9.09
N PHE A 102 -6.00 17.47 -9.38
CA PHE A 102 -4.96 16.55 -8.91
C PHE A 102 -3.55 17.03 -9.25
N ARG A 103 -3.30 17.39 -10.51
CA ARG A 103 -1.97 17.78 -10.99
C ARG A 103 -1.43 19.02 -10.25
N PRO A 104 -2.13 20.17 -10.21
CA PRO A 104 -1.61 21.35 -9.52
C PRO A 104 -1.44 21.13 -8.01
N LYS A 105 -2.39 20.45 -7.33
CA LYS A 105 -2.26 20.16 -5.89
C LYS A 105 -1.08 19.23 -5.59
N ALA A 106 -0.90 18.17 -6.38
CA ALA A 106 0.20 17.24 -6.23
C ALA A 106 1.55 17.89 -6.56
N ALA A 107 1.61 18.76 -7.57
CA ALA A 107 2.81 19.52 -7.91
C ALA A 107 3.23 20.42 -6.73
N ARG A 108 2.30 21.20 -6.17
CA ARG A 108 2.56 22.06 -5.00
C ARG A 108 3.13 21.28 -3.81
N ILE A 109 2.63 20.09 -3.54
CA ILE A 109 3.14 19.22 -2.46
C ILE A 109 4.54 18.71 -2.76
N LYS A 110 4.78 18.27 -4.00
CA LYS A 110 6.11 17.84 -4.44
C LYS A 110 7.12 18.98 -4.37
N ASP A 111 6.73 20.19 -4.76
CA ASP A 111 7.58 21.38 -4.66
C ASP A 111 7.97 21.62 -3.21
N LEU A 112 7.02 21.57 -2.27
CA LEU A 112 7.30 21.72 -0.84
C LEU A 112 8.29 20.67 -0.32
N TYR A 113 8.15 19.42 -0.76
CA TYR A 113 9.12 18.35 -0.47
C TYR A 113 10.46 18.55 -1.16
N ALA A 114 10.51 19.28 -2.28
CA ALA A 114 11.74 19.71 -2.95
C ALA A 114 12.25 21.08 -2.44
N ARG A 115 11.72 21.56 -1.30
CA ARG A 115 12.04 22.88 -0.72
C ARG A 115 11.78 24.06 -1.67
N THR A 116 10.67 24.02 -2.41
CA THR A 116 10.20 25.10 -3.28
C THR A 116 8.71 25.37 -3.02
N PHE A 117 8.26 26.61 -3.16
CA PHE A 117 6.85 26.97 -3.12
C PHE A 117 6.57 28.09 -4.11
N GLU A 118 5.62 27.88 -5.02
CA GLU A 118 5.26 28.85 -6.07
C GLU A 118 6.47 29.31 -6.91
N GLY A 119 7.40 28.39 -7.18
CA GLY A 119 8.62 28.65 -7.94
C GLY A 119 9.75 29.31 -7.15
N VAL A 120 9.57 29.59 -5.86
CA VAL A 120 10.57 30.21 -5.00
C VAL A 120 11.16 29.18 -4.02
N PRO A 121 12.50 29.07 -3.89
CA PRO A 121 13.12 28.21 -2.89
C PRO A 121 12.73 28.61 -1.45
N LEU A 122 12.49 27.61 -0.60
CA LEU A 122 12.18 27.82 0.82
C LEU A 122 13.42 28.28 1.58
N GLY A 123 13.29 29.39 2.32
CA GLY A 123 14.35 29.91 3.18
C GLY A 123 14.61 29.06 4.43
N GLU A 124 15.60 29.47 5.24
CA GLU A 124 16.00 28.76 6.47
C GLU A 124 14.91 28.79 7.57
N GLY A 125 14.10 29.86 7.61
CA GLY A 125 12.97 30.00 8.54
C GLY A 125 11.68 29.36 8.03
N GLU A 126 11.74 28.47 7.03
CA GLU A 126 10.58 27.87 6.39
C GLU A 126 10.59 26.35 6.48
N TYR A 127 9.52 25.79 7.04
CA TYR A 127 9.43 24.39 7.42
C TYR A 127 8.23 23.71 6.77
N VAL A 128 8.36 22.41 6.53
CA VAL A 128 7.30 21.60 5.90
C VAL A 128 6.98 20.43 6.82
N ILE A 129 5.77 20.44 7.35
CA ILE A 129 5.22 19.42 8.23
C ILE A 129 4.17 18.63 7.45
N SER A 130 4.38 17.32 7.36
CA SER A 130 3.40 16.36 6.84
C SER A 130 2.66 15.74 8.03
N SER A 131 1.34 15.90 8.11
CA SER A 131 0.56 15.49 9.28
C SER A 131 -0.73 14.77 8.89
N ASP A 132 -1.11 13.79 9.70
CA ASP A 132 -2.34 13.02 9.57
C ASP A 132 -2.61 12.23 10.87
N GLU A 133 -3.68 11.43 10.87
CA GLU A 133 -4.18 10.68 12.00
C GLU A 133 -4.30 9.18 11.67
N LYS A 134 -3.54 8.35 12.39
CA LYS A 134 -3.72 6.90 12.34
C LYS A 134 -4.82 6.49 13.30
N THR A 135 -5.98 6.18 12.74
CA THR A 135 -7.17 5.83 13.52
C THR A 135 -7.16 4.38 13.98
N SER A 136 -7.97 4.09 15.02
CA SER A 136 -8.29 2.73 15.47
C SER A 136 -7.07 1.86 15.82
N VAL A 137 -6.07 2.45 16.50
CA VAL A 137 -4.97 1.69 17.10
C VAL A 137 -5.53 0.92 18.31
N GLN A 138 -5.92 -0.33 18.07
CA GLN A 138 -6.67 -1.14 19.03
C GLN A 138 -5.75 -1.98 19.92
N ALA A 139 -5.94 -1.88 21.24
CA ALA A 139 -5.37 -2.82 22.18
C ALA A 139 -6.11 -4.17 22.10
N ARG A 140 -5.40 -5.23 21.71
CA ARG A 140 -5.95 -6.60 21.71
C ARG A 140 -5.27 -7.40 22.82
N CYS A 141 -5.89 -7.39 23.99
CA CYS A 141 -5.44 -8.10 25.17
C CYS A 141 -5.57 -9.60 24.94
N ARG A 142 -4.47 -10.28 24.63
CA ARG A 142 -4.48 -11.71 24.31
C ARG A 142 -4.89 -12.53 25.52
N CYS A 143 -5.74 -13.54 25.30
CA CYS A 143 -6.20 -14.41 26.38
C CYS A 143 -5.10 -15.31 26.94
N HIS A 144 -4.03 -15.51 26.17
CA HIS A 144 -2.80 -16.19 26.59
C HIS A 144 -1.59 -15.39 26.10
N PRO A 145 -0.46 -15.40 26.84
CA PRO A 145 0.74 -14.68 26.46
C PRO A 145 1.24 -15.05 25.06
N THR A 146 1.80 -14.06 24.35
CA THR A 146 2.54 -14.33 23.11
C THR A 146 3.78 -15.17 23.41
N LEU A 147 3.97 -16.22 22.61
CA LEU A 147 5.13 -17.10 22.71
C LEU A 147 6.24 -16.60 21.78
N ALA A 148 7.41 -16.37 22.36
CA ALA A 148 8.62 -16.03 21.61
C ALA A 148 8.96 -17.08 20.54
N PRO A 149 9.61 -16.67 19.44
CA PRO A 149 10.15 -17.60 18.45
C PRO A 149 11.12 -18.59 19.12
N GLY A 150 11.29 -19.77 18.51
CA GLY A 150 12.19 -20.82 18.98
C GLY A 150 12.69 -21.68 17.83
N GLN A 151 13.47 -22.73 18.14
CA GLN A 151 13.97 -23.66 17.13
C GLN A 151 12.79 -24.23 16.31
N ALA A 152 12.81 -24.01 15.00
CA ALA A 152 11.75 -24.38 14.07
C ALA A 152 10.33 -23.84 14.42
N ARG A 153 10.22 -22.75 15.18
CA ARG A 153 8.94 -22.15 15.59
C ARG A 153 8.95 -20.62 15.41
N ALA A 154 8.09 -20.10 14.55
CA ALA A 154 7.80 -18.67 14.49
C ALA A 154 7.08 -18.20 15.77
N MET A 155 7.15 -16.90 16.07
CA MET A 155 6.37 -16.29 17.14
C MET A 155 4.88 -16.69 17.03
N ARG A 156 4.24 -17.03 18.14
CA ARG A 156 2.82 -17.39 18.19
C ARG A 156 2.05 -16.38 19.01
N VAL A 157 1.10 -15.73 18.38
CA VAL A 157 0.19 -14.77 19.01
C VAL A 157 -1.16 -15.44 19.17
N ASN A 158 -1.76 -15.38 20.35
CA ASN A 158 -3.03 -16.06 20.60
C ASN A 158 -4.15 -15.47 19.72
N HIS A 159 -4.95 -16.33 19.11
CA HIS A 159 -6.08 -15.89 18.28
C HIS A 159 -7.18 -15.21 19.11
N LYS A 160 -7.47 -15.71 20.33
CA LYS A 160 -8.48 -15.14 21.21
C LYS A 160 -7.92 -13.90 21.93
N TYR A 161 -8.71 -12.84 21.96
CA TYR A 161 -8.37 -11.60 22.64
C TYR A 161 -9.64 -10.91 23.15
N ARG A 162 -9.46 -10.08 24.17
CA ARG A 162 -10.44 -9.07 24.57
C ARG A 162 -10.05 -7.72 23.97
N ARG A 163 -11.03 -6.89 23.63
CA ARG A 163 -10.78 -5.54 23.11
C ARG A 163 -10.54 -4.61 24.31
N GLY A 164 -9.36 -4.02 24.40
CA GLY A 164 -8.99 -3.07 25.47
C GLY A 164 -9.31 -1.61 25.14
N GLY A 165 -10.12 -1.36 24.11
CA GLY A 165 -10.34 -0.02 23.53
C GLY A 165 -9.44 0.25 22.33
N ALA A 166 -9.48 1.49 21.84
CA ALA A 166 -8.63 1.94 20.75
C ALA A 166 -8.29 3.42 20.92
N LEU A 167 -7.12 3.80 20.41
CA LEU A 167 -6.66 5.19 20.34
C LEU A 167 -6.59 5.67 18.90
N ALA A 168 -6.61 6.98 18.73
CA ALA A 168 -6.12 7.66 17.54
C ALA A 168 -4.69 8.13 17.80
N TYR A 169 -3.79 7.85 16.87
CA TYR A 169 -2.43 8.37 16.92
C TYR A 169 -2.28 9.48 15.88
N LEU A 170 -2.25 10.72 16.34
CA LEU A 170 -2.03 11.89 15.51
C LEU A 170 -0.53 12.15 15.43
N ALA A 171 -0.01 12.40 14.23
CA ALA A 171 1.40 12.64 14.05
C ALA A 171 1.70 13.76 13.06
N ALA A 172 2.82 14.44 13.29
CA ALA A 172 3.35 15.51 12.47
C ALA A 172 4.83 15.22 12.20
N TYR A 173 5.19 15.19 10.93
CA TYR A 173 6.51 14.83 10.44
C TYR A 173 7.16 16.03 9.75
N ASP A 174 8.25 16.54 10.32
CA ASP A 174 9.14 17.44 9.59
C ASP A 174 9.95 16.63 8.58
N VAL A 175 9.57 16.78 7.31
CA VAL A 175 10.08 15.99 6.18
C VAL A 175 11.54 16.28 5.86
N HIS A 176 12.06 17.45 6.25
CA HIS A 176 13.43 17.87 5.95
C HIS A 176 14.38 17.61 7.11
N ARG A 177 13.87 17.65 8.35
CA ARG A 177 14.67 17.43 9.58
C ARG A 177 14.55 16.01 10.13
N ALA A 178 13.76 15.17 9.50
CA ALA A 178 13.46 13.81 9.95
C ALA A 178 12.95 13.75 11.41
N ARG A 179 12.13 14.72 11.83
CA ARG A 179 11.62 14.82 13.22
C ARG A 179 10.13 14.50 13.27
N ILE A 180 9.74 13.64 14.20
CA ILE A 180 8.35 13.24 14.42
C ILE A 180 7.83 13.83 15.73
N PHE A 181 6.62 14.35 15.68
CA PHE A 181 5.79 14.67 16.83
C PHE A 181 4.57 13.75 16.79
N GLY A 182 4.18 13.23 17.94
CA GLY A 182 3.06 12.30 18.04
C GLY A 182 2.25 12.54 19.28
N ARG A 183 0.94 12.28 19.18
CA ARG A 183 -0.01 12.28 20.29
C ARG A 183 -0.93 11.08 20.17
N CYS A 184 -1.05 10.34 21.26
CA CYS A 184 -2.09 9.32 21.42
C CYS A 184 -3.29 9.99 22.08
N GLU A 185 -4.45 9.92 21.43
CA GLU A 185 -5.68 10.57 21.88
C GLU A 185 -6.84 9.55 21.84
N PRO A 186 -7.87 9.68 22.69
CA PRO A 186 -9.01 8.75 22.70
C PRO A 186 -9.79 8.70 21.37
N SER A 187 -9.76 9.79 20.60
CA SER A 187 -10.43 9.89 19.32
C SER A 187 -9.74 10.88 18.39
N THR A 188 -10.11 10.81 17.11
CA THR A 188 -9.80 11.81 16.09
C THR A 188 -10.65 13.06 16.27
N GLY A 189 -10.20 14.20 15.74
CA GLY A 189 -11.05 15.39 15.66
C GLY A 189 -10.29 16.69 15.73
N ILE A 190 -11.04 17.78 15.61
CA ILE A 190 -10.49 19.15 15.58
C ILE A 190 -9.64 19.44 16.83
N VAL A 191 -10.14 19.09 18.02
CA VAL A 191 -9.44 19.38 19.28
C VAL A 191 -8.13 18.59 19.40
N PRO A 192 -8.11 17.24 19.26
CA PRO A 192 -6.88 16.46 19.18
C PRO A 192 -5.89 16.97 18.14
N PHE A 193 -6.36 17.29 16.94
CA PHE A 193 -5.51 17.78 15.85
C PHE A 193 -4.88 19.14 16.20
N MET A 194 -5.65 20.09 16.72
CA MET A 194 -5.12 21.38 17.13
C MET A 194 -4.19 21.28 18.35
N ALA A 195 -4.35 20.27 19.21
CA ALA A 195 -3.39 19.99 20.28
C ALA A 195 -2.03 19.52 19.74
N LEU A 196 -2.02 18.68 18.70
CA LEU A 196 -0.79 18.32 17.98
C LEU A 196 -0.16 19.54 17.29
N VAL A 197 -0.96 20.35 16.60
CA VAL A 197 -0.48 21.60 15.98
C VAL A 197 0.17 22.49 17.04
N THR A 198 -0.50 22.70 18.17
CA THR A 198 0.02 23.53 19.27
C THR A 198 1.33 22.96 19.81
N GLN A 199 1.44 21.66 20.01
CA GLN A 199 2.67 21.01 20.46
C GLN A 199 3.85 21.26 19.50
N VAL A 200 3.61 21.33 18.20
CA VAL A 200 4.66 21.62 17.20
C VAL A 200 4.93 23.11 17.10
N MET A 201 3.89 23.93 16.97
CA MET A 201 4.02 25.36 16.67
C MET A 201 4.49 26.20 17.87
N THR A 202 4.51 25.65 19.08
CA THR A 202 4.99 26.34 20.30
C THR A 202 6.45 26.05 20.66
N ILE A 203 7.14 25.22 19.88
CA ILE A 203 8.55 24.89 20.11
C ILE A 203 9.44 25.42 18.97
N GLU A 204 10.70 25.71 19.28
CA GLU A 204 11.67 26.08 18.27
C GLU A 204 12.04 24.87 17.36
N PRO A 205 12.28 25.11 16.06
CA PRO A 205 12.32 26.41 15.39
C PRO A 205 10.95 26.93 14.89
N TYR A 206 9.86 26.19 15.09
CA TYR A 206 8.57 26.47 14.44
C TYR A 206 7.85 27.66 15.06
N ALA A 207 8.06 27.92 16.35
CA ALA A 207 7.52 29.07 17.06
C ALA A 207 8.01 30.41 16.46
N SER A 208 9.29 30.50 16.11
CA SER A 208 9.90 31.69 15.50
C SER A 208 9.99 31.63 13.97
N ALA A 209 9.52 30.55 13.34
CA ALA A 209 9.59 30.36 11.90
C ALA A 209 8.83 31.45 11.14
N LYS A 210 9.37 31.85 9.99
CA LYS A 210 8.70 32.75 9.05
C LYS A 210 7.41 32.10 8.52
N ARG A 211 7.50 30.83 8.11
CA ARG A 211 6.35 30.04 7.63
C ARG A 211 6.51 28.56 7.97
N VAL A 212 5.41 27.90 8.32
CA VAL A 212 5.35 26.45 8.51
C VAL A 212 4.19 25.91 7.67
N PHE A 213 4.53 25.17 6.61
CA PHE A 213 3.56 24.53 5.73
C PHE A 213 3.09 23.22 6.35
N TRP A 214 1.79 23.07 6.56
CA TRP A 214 1.14 21.87 7.08
C TRP A 214 0.44 21.11 5.96
N ILE A 215 1.09 20.08 5.44
CA ILE A 215 0.53 19.17 4.44
C ILE A 215 -0.37 18.16 5.15
N VAL A 216 -1.64 18.13 4.76
CA VAL A 216 -2.67 17.28 5.37
C VAL A 216 -3.57 16.63 4.32
N ASP A 217 -4.23 15.53 4.69
CA ASP A 217 -5.26 14.93 3.86
C ASP A 217 -6.62 15.69 3.95
N ASN A 218 -7.73 15.10 3.50
CA ASN A 218 -9.06 15.73 3.60
C ASN A 218 -9.94 15.09 4.70
N GLY A 219 -9.29 14.53 5.72
CA GLY A 219 -9.88 14.00 6.94
C GLY A 219 -10.74 15.04 7.67
N SER A 220 -11.67 14.57 8.50
CA SER A 220 -12.71 15.42 9.12
C SER A 220 -12.16 16.52 10.03
N SER A 221 -11.02 16.31 10.68
CA SER A 221 -10.39 17.26 11.61
C SER A 221 -9.78 18.49 10.91
N HIS A 222 -9.27 18.30 9.69
CA HIS A 222 -8.56 19.32 8.91
C HIS A 222 -9.11 19.51 7.50
N ARG A 223 -10.42 19.28 7.30
CA ARG A 223 -11.06 19.40 5.98
C ARG A 223 -11.27 20.85 5.53
N GLY A 224 -10.79 21.15 4.33
CA GLY A 224 -11.17 22.34 3.54
C GLY A 224 -10.77 23.67 4.17
N GLN A 225 -11.36 24.76 3.66
CA GLN A 225 -10.96 26.13 4.01
C GLN A 225 -11.17 26.43 5.51
N ALA A 226 -12.24 25.93 6.11
CA ALA A 226 -12.52 26.14 7.53
C ALA A 226 -11.42 25.59 8.46
N ALA A 227 -10.70 24.55 8.04
CA ALA A 227 -9.53 24.05 8.77
C ALA A 227 -8.30 24.93 8.57
N ALA A 228 -8.07 25.43 7.36
CA ALA A 228 -6.99 26.36 7.05
C ALA A 228 -7.16 27.67 7.85
N ASP A 229 -8.36 28.26 7.84
CA ASP A 229 -8.65 29.49 8.57
C ASP A 229 -8.45 29.33 10.09
N ARG A 230 -8.87 28.17 10.63
CA ARG A 230 -8.67 27.84 12.05
C ARG A 230 -7.18 27.74 12.40
N LEU A 231 -6.40 27.10 11.54
CA LEU A 231 -4.96 26.97 11.71
C LEU A 231 -4.29 28.34 11.69
N THR A 232 -4.53 29.14 10.65
CA THR A 232 -3.93 30.48 10.50
C THR A 232 -4.37 31.42 11.62
N LYS A 233 -5.62 31.34 12.09
CA LYS A 233 -6.10 32.12 13.23
C LYS A 233 -5.35 31.79 14.53
N ALA A 234 -5.02 30.52 14.76
CA ALA A 234 -4.27 30.10 15.94
C ALA A 234 -2.76 30.38 15.81
N PHE A 235 -2.21 30.20 14.61
CA PHE A 235 -0.79 30.36 14.31
C PHE A 235 -0.62 31.12 12.98
N PRO A 236 -0.41 32.44 13.00
CA PRO A 236 -0.36 33.26 11.78
C PRO A 236 0.74 32.89 10.79
N ASN A 237 1.80 32.20 11.23
CA ASN A 237 2.87 31.69 10.39
C ASN A 237 2.60 30.28 9.83
N ALA A 238 1.47 29.64 10.17
CA ALA A 238 1.11 28.32 9.67
C ALA A 238 0.24 28.40 8.41
N VAL A 239 0.59 27.60 7.40
CA VAL A 239 -0.10 27.53 6.11
C VAL A 239 -0.56 26.10 5.84
N MET A 240 -1.87 25.86 5.82
CA MET A 240 -2.42 24.54 5.51
C MET A 240 -2.35 24.25 4.00
N VAL A 241 -1.90 23.05 3.65
CA VAL A 241 -1.77 22.58 2.27
C VAL A 241 -2.44 21.21 2.13
N HIS A 242 -3.66 21.19 1.60
CA HIS A 242 -4.38 19.93 1.38
C HIS A 242 -3.78 19.13 0.22
N THR A 243 -3.67 17.81 0.42
CA THR A 243 -3.47 16.83 -0.65
C THR A 243 -4.65 16.78 -1.60
N PRO A 244 -4.47 16.29 -2.84
CA PRO A 244 -5.59 16.01 -3.71
C PRO A 244 -6.55 15.00 -3.07
N ILE A 245 -7.84 15.17 -3.34
CA ILE A 245 -8.89 14.24 -2.92
C ILE A 245 -8.56 12.85 -3.47
N HIS A 246 -8.66 11.84 -2.60
CA HIS A 246 -8.30 10.45 -2.90
C HIS A 246 -6.83 10.24 -3.30
N ALA A 247 -5.92 11.09 -2.81
CA ALA A 247 -4.49 10.96 -3.00
C ALA A 247 -3.69 11.09 -1.70
N SER A 248 -4.20 10.57 -0.57
CA SER A 248 -3.47 10.61 0.72
C SER A 248 -2.09 9.97 0.65
N TRP A 249 -1.84 9.08 -0.31
CA TRP A 249 -0.51 8.51 -0.60
C TRP A 249 0.56 9.56 -0.98
N THR A 250 0.18 10.80 -1.31
CA THR A 250 1.14 11.90 -1.48
C THR A 250 1.60 12.49 -0.15
N ASN A 251 0.92 12.21 0.96
CA ASN A 251 1.27 12.70 2.30
C ASN A 251 2.38 11.81 2.90
N GLN A 252 3.60 12.32 3.07
CA GLN A 252 4.74 11.51 3.53
C GLN A 252 4.56 10.88 4.92
N ILE A 253 3.73 11.45 5.78
CA ILE A 253 3.38 10.87 7.09
C ILE A 253 2.81 9.45 6.98
N GLU A 254 2.17 9.09 5.86
CA GLU A 254 1.67 7.74 5.60
C GLU A 254 2.82 6.70 5.53
N ILE A 255 4.01 7.12 5.10
CA ILE A 255 5.22 6.27 5.13
C ILE A 255 5.58 5.96 6.59
N PHE A 256 5.56 6.99 7.44
CA PHE A 256 5.82 6.83 8.87
C PHE A 256 4.76 5.93 9.53
N PHE A 257 3.47 6.12 9.24
CA PHE A 257 2.41 5.24 9.74
C PHE A 257 2.57 3.80 9.27
N SER A 258 3.05 3.56 8.06
CA SER A 258 3.41 2.22 7.59
C SER A 258 4.55 1.59 8.40
N VAL A 259 5.54 2.40 8.83
CA VAL A 259 6.61 1.94 9.72
C VAL A 259 6.07 1.63 11.11
N VAL A 260 5.32 2.55 11.73
CA VAL A 260 4.67 2.36 13.04
C VAL A 260 3.79 1.09 13.02
N GLN A 261 2.98 0.92 11.99
CA GLN A 261 2.11 -0.25 11.83
C GLN A 261 2.90 -1.56 11.86
N ARG A 262 4.02 -1.62 11.13
CA ARG A 262 4.81 -2.85 10.97
C ARG A 262 5.77 -3.13 12.12
N LYS A 263 6.30 -2.08 12.77
CA LYS A 263 7.40 -2.18 13.73
C LYS A 263 6.98 -2.04 15.19
N VAL A 264 5.88 -1.35 15.45
CA VAL A 264 5.41 -1.06 16.81
C VAL A 264 4.06 -1.73 17.06
N VAL A 265 3.13 -1.52 16.13
CA VAL A 265 1.73 -1.86 16.33
C VAL A 265 1.49 -3.35 16.07
N ALA A 266 1.94 -3.92 14.94
CA ALA A 266 1.77 -5.35 14.67
C ALA A 266 2.65 -6.21 15.61
N PRO A 267 2.10 -7.24 16.29
CA PRO A 267 0.83 -7.95 16.05
C PRO A 267 -0.40 -7.49 16.86
N ASN A 268 -0.38 -6.27 17.40
CA ASN A 268 -1.40 -5.65 18.25
C ASN A 268 -1.63 -6.41 19.57
N ASP A 269 -0.57 -6.94 20.18
CA ASP A 269 -0.65 -7.54 21.51
C ASP A 269 -0.31 -6.49 22.57
N PHE A 270 -1.34 -5.89 23.16
CA PHE A 270 -1.23 -4.85 24.19
C PHE A 270 -2.16 -5.20 25.35
N THR A 271 -1.74 -4.92 26.57
CA THR A 271 -2.50 -5.21 27.80
C THR A 271 -3.62 -4.22 28.05
N ASN A 272 -3.44 -2.96 27.63
CA ASN A 272 -4.34 -1.82 27.82
C ASN A 272 -3.93 -0.70 26.82
N LEU A 273 -4.43 0.52 27.02
CA LEU A 273 -4.16 1.69 26.16
C LEU A 273 -2.98 2.55 26.64
N ASP A 274 -2.49 2.32 27.86
CA ASP A 274 -1.33 3.02 28.44
C ASP A 274 -0.01 2.45 27.90
#